data_AF-V4BC31-F1
#
_entry.id   AF-V4BC31-F1
#
_cell.length_a   1.000
_cell.length_b   1.000
_cell.length_c   1.000
_cell.angle_alpha   90.00
_cell.angle_beta   90.00
_cell.angle_gamma   90.00
#
_symmetry.space_group_name_H-M   'P 1'
#
loop_
_entity.id
_entity.type
_entity.pdbx_description
1 polymer ?
#
loop_
_entity_poly.entity_id
_entity_poly.type
_entity_poly.pdbx_seq_one_letter_code
_entity_poly.pdbx_strand_id
1 'polypeptide(L)'
;MKMEHYQIKRGSNLQTKHSCRIYNYLNGPYLSHNFLIHCGGYLLEENGINDSKEWKIFWRIFPAGGRYSKVGDVISCAFWYLLIIYPFVTIGTGMYYGNKVNIINAVILCLMLMYHLVSIFIIIKNTSKLKTMWCISKLNLEKYVGLENAIREVSKETIHNLDLIPFEKRKKITEKLYQLADASAVVMLCTKSFWKSCLIDPVVCVVCLASLNLIAVLVQLETMNTDILISTHT
;
A
#
# COMPACT_ATOMS: atom_id res chain seq x y z
N MET A 1 3.14 2.94 -24.57
CA MET A 1 3.29 4.21 -23.83
C MET A 1 4.58 4.87 -24.34
N LYS A 2 4.50 5.98 -25.08
CA LYS A 2 5.67 6.64 -25.68
C LYS A 2 6.48 7.31 -24.57
N MET A 3 7.77 6.98 -24.47
CA MET A 3 8.71 7.72 -23.61
C MET A 3 9.06 9.01 -24.33
N GLU A 4 8.51 10.13 -23.86
CA GLU A 4 8.96 11.45 -24.31
C GLU A 4 10.33 11.74 -23.71
N HIS A 5 11.25 12.18 -24.57
CA HIS A 5 12.62 12.55 -24.23
C HIS A 5 12.64 13.69 -23.22
N TYR A 6 13.13 13.43 -22.01
CA TYR A 6 13.41 14.45 -21.02
C TYR A 6 14.67 15.22 -21.41
N GLN A 7 14.52 16.49 -21.83
CA GLN A 7 15.66 17.40 -21.93
C GLN A 7 16.05 17.90 -20.53
N ILE A 8 17.30 17.64 -20.16
CA ILE A 8 17.89 17.92 -18.84
C ILE A 8 18.39 19.37 -18.83
N LYS A 9 17.82 20.22 -17.96
CA LYS A 9 18.42 21.50 -17.56
C LYS A 9 19.02 21.37 -16.16
N ARG A 10 20.33 21.65 -16.02
CA ARG A 10 21.00 21.81 -14.71
C ARG A 10 20.21 22.82 -13.87
N GLY A 11 19.77 22.40 -12.68
CA GLY A 11 18.89 23.16 -11.80
C GLY A 11 17.45 22.65 -11.70
N SER A 12 17.12 21.51 -12.31
CA SER A 12 15.78 20.94 -12.23
C SER A 12 15.50 20.34 -10.84
N ASN A 13 14.83 21.10 -9.99
CA ASN A 13 14.03 20.56 -8.88
C ASN A 13 13.28 19.32 -9.37
N LEU A 14 13.23 18.26 -8.57
CA LEU A 14 12.35 17.11 -8.82
C LEU A 14 10.91 17.64 -9.01
N GLN A 15 10.46 17.77 -10.26
CA GLN A 15 9.12 18.26 -10.54
C GLN A 15 8.15 17.16 -10.17
N THR A 16 7.60 17.25 -8.96
CA THR A 16 6.50 16.40 -8.52
C THR A 16 5.33 16.61 -9.49
N LYS A 17 4.94 15.56 -10.23
CA LYS A 17 3.72 15.60 -11.05
C LYS A 17 2.53 15.59 -10.10
N HIS A 18 2.12 16.78 -9.66
CA HIS A 18 1.14 17.00 -8.60
C HIS A 18 -0.23 16.34 -8.81
N SER A 19 -0.54 15.82 -10.01
CA SER A 19 -1.87 15.34 -10.37
C SER A 19 -1.98 13.86 -10.76
N CYS A 20 -0.89 13.11 -10.90
CA CYS A 20 -1.01 11.72 -11.37
C CYS A 20 -1.19 10.74 -10.21
N ARG A 21 -2.32 10.00 -10.18
CA ARG A 21 -2.45 8.79 -9.36
C ARG A 21 -1.34 7.82 -9.77
N ILE A 22 -0.62 7.29 -8.77
CA ILE A 22 0.51 6.37 -9.01
C ILE A 22 -0.01 4.96 -9.29
N TYR A 23 -1.08 4.57 -8.59
CA TYR A 23 -1.78 3.32 -8.78
C TYR A 23 -3.27 3.58 -8.98
N ASN A 24 -3.89 2.77 -9.83
CA ASN A 24 -5.34 2.72 -10.01
C ASN A 24 -5.90 1.59 -9.13
N TYR A 25 -7.16 1.71 -8.69
CA TYR A 25 -7.89 0.67 -7.97
C TYR A 25 -7.90 -0.67 -8.72
N LEU A 26 -7.80 -0.65 -10.05
CA LEU A 26 -7.66 -1.84 -10.89
C LEU A 26 -6.44 -2.71 -10.56
N ASN A 27 -5.37 -2.10 -10.03
CA ASN A 27 -4.14 -2.82 -9.65
C ASN A 27 -4.25 -3.44 -8.24
N GLY A 28 -5.34 -3.18 -7.53
CA GLY A 28 -5.57 -3.67 -6.17
C GLY A 28 -4.75 -2.95 -5.08
N PRO A 29 -5.17 -3.14 -3.81
CA PRO A 29 -4.57 -2.48 -2.66
C PRO A 29 -3.17 -3.02 -2.33
N TYR A 30 -2.90 -4.29 -2.63
CA TYR A 30 -1.66 -4.98 -2.24
C TYR A 30 -0.46 -4.53 -3.05
N LEU A 31 -0.61 -4.29 -4.36
CA LEU A 31 0.45 -3.73 -5.20
C LEU A 31 0.81 -2.31 -4.77
N SER A 32 -0.21 -1.49 -4.53
CA SER A 32 -0.05 -0.12 -4.07
C SER A 32 0.71 -0.04 -2.74
N HIS A 33 0.37 -0.92 -1.78
CA HIS A 33 1.08 -1.03 -0.50
C HIS A 33 2.49 -1.60 -0.65
N ASN A 34 2.69 -2.64 -1.47
CA ASN A 34 4.01 -3.22 -1.65
C ASN A 34 4.98 -2.28 -2.39
N PHE A 35 4.46 -1.37 -3.24
CA PHE A 35 5.22 -0.27 -3.80
C PHE A 35 5.62 0.76 -2.74
N LEU A 36 4.74 1.09 -1.80
CA LEU A 36 5.07 1.94 -0.64
C LEU A 36 6.22 1.34 0.18
N ILE A 37 6.21 0.02 0.42
CA ILE A 37 7.32 -0.67 1.09
C ILE A 37 8.61 -0.59 0.27
N HIS A 38 8.53 -0.77 -1.06
CA HIS A 38 9.70 -0.62 -1.93
C HIS A 38 10.33 0.77 -1.79
N CYS A 39 9.50 1.81 -1.79
CA CYS A 39 9.95 3.18 -1.60
C CYS A 39 10.59 3.40 -0.22
N GLY A 40 10.03 2.77 0.82
CA GLY A 40 10.61 2.77 2.16
C GLY A 40 11.97 2.09 2.24
N GLY A 41 12.09 0.95 1.55
CA GLY A 41 13.33 0.22 1.41
C GLY A 41 14.45 1.05 0.80
N TYR A 42 14.14 1.77 -0.28
CA TYR A 42 15.06 2.71 -0.90
C TYR A 42 15.56 3.77 0.10
N LEU A 43 14.68 4.33 0.95
CA LEU A 43 15.10 5.29 1.97
C LEU A 43 16.03 4.69 3.03
N LEU A 44 15.87 3.41 3.38
CA LEU A 44 16.75 2.73 4.33
C LEU A 44 18.13 2.50 3.73
N GLU A 45 18.20 1.99 2.50
CA GLU A 45 19.45 1.81 1.74
C GLU A 45 20.24 3.12 1.63
N GLU A 46 19.59 4.21 1.22
CA GLU A 46 20.25 5.51 1.07
C GLU A 46 20.66 6.14 2.41
N ASN A 47 20.08 5.71 3.54
CA ASN A 47 20.54 6.08 4.88
C ASN A 47 21.70 5.22 5.40
N GLY A 48 22.25 4.32 4.58
CA GLY A 48 23.31 3.39 4.98
C GLY A 48 22.81 2.27 5.90
N ILE A 49 21.49 2.13 6.06
CA ILE A 49 20.86 1.07 6.85
C ILE A 49 20.65 -0.14 5.92
N ASN A 50 21.75 -0.85 5.67
CA ASN A 50 21.75 -2.12 4.92
C ASN A 50 21.45 -3.33 5.82
N ASP A 51 21.23 -3.11 7.12
CA ASP A 51 21.07 -4.19 8.07
C ASP A 51 19.71 -4.87 7.90
N SER A 52 19.72 -6.16 7.55
CA SER A 52 18.53 -6.99 7.29
C SER A 52 17.50 -6.99 8.42
N LYS A 53 17.89 -6.58 9.63
CA LYS A 53 17.03 -6.49 10.82
C LYS A 53 16.01 -5.35 10.74
N GLU A 54 16.33 -4.22 10.11
CA GLU A 54 15.35 -3.13 9.94
C GLU A 54 14.42 -3.35 8.74
N TRP A 55 14.88 -4.08 7.71
CA TRP A 55 14.01 -4.54 6.62
C TRP A 55 12.93 -5.53 7.10
N LYS A 56 13.20 -6.33 8.13
CA LYS A 56 12.21 -7.19 8.82
C LYS A 56 11.08 -6.40 9.48
N ILE A 57 11.18 -5.07 9.56
CA ILE A 57 10.19 -4.21 10.21
C ILE A 57 9.04 -3.84 9.24
N PHE A 58 9.23 -3.95 7.92
CA PHE A 58 8.22 -3.68 6.89
C PHE A 58 7.58 -4.95 6.36
N TRP A 59 6.34 -5.18 6.77
CA TRP A 59 5.58 -6.38 6.41
C TRP A 59 4.93 -6.20 5.04
N ARG A 60 5.29 -7.04 4.06
CA ARG A 60 4.60 -7.11 2.77
C ARG A 60 3.31 -7.89 2.91
N ILE A 61 2.32 -7.53 2.09
CA ILE A 61 1.08 -8.31 1.99
C ILE A 61 1.23 -9.25 0.80
N PHE A 62 0.99 -10.55 1.03
CA PHE A 62 1.04 -11.57 0.00
C PHE A 62 -0.26 -11.58 -0.82
N PRO A 63 -0.22 -11.77 -2.15
CA PRO A 63 0.97 -12.03 -2.97
C PRO A 63 1.83 -10.77 -3.10
N ALA A 64 3.15 -10.96 -2.93
CA ALA A 64 4.10 -9.86 -2.97
C ALA A 64 4.50 -9.52 -4.42
N GLY A 65 3.71 -8.69 -5.09
CA GLY A 65 4.15 -7.95 -6.28
C GLY A 65 4.95 -6.68 -5.90
N GLY A 66 5.40 -5.95 -6.92
CA GLY A 66 6.07 -4.64 -6.78
C GLY A 66 7.31 -4.48 -7.66
N ARG A 67 7.46 -3.23 -8.17
CA ARG A 67 8.46 -2.57 -9.05
C ARG A 67 9.15 -3.36 -10.16
N TYR A 68 9.53 -4.63 -9.99
CA TYR A 68 10.32 -5.39 -10.99
C TYR A 68 9.83 -6.82 -11.26
N SER A 69 8.85 -7.33 -10.52
CA SER A 69 8.31 -8.67 -10.78
C SER A 69 7.00 -8.59 -11.58
N LYS A 70 7.10 -8.56 -12.92
CA LYS A 70 5.91 -8.61 -13.80
C LYS A 70 5.00 -9.80 -13.46
N VAL A 71 5.59 -10.94 -13.11
CA VAL A 71 4.85 -12.14 -12.70
C VAL A 71 4.17 -11.94 -11.35
N GLY A 72 4.89 -11.40 -10.36
CA GLY A 72 4.32 -11.08 -9.04
C GLY A 72 3.18 -10.08 -9.14
N ASP A 73 3.29 -9.09 -10.02
CA ASP A 73 2.25 -8.09 -10.26
C ASP A 73 0.97 -8.72 -10.84
N VAL A 74 1.12 -9.61 -11.83
CA VAL A 74 -0.01 -10.36 -12.40
C VAL A 74 -0.66 -11.24 -11.34
N ILE A 75 0.13 -11.93 -10.51
CA ILE A 75 -0.39 -12.79 -9.43
C ILE A 75 -1.14 -11.96 -8.38
N SER A 76 -0.58 -10.81 -7.95
CA SER A 76 -1.26 -9.92 -7.01
C SER A 76 -2.58 -9.37 -7.57
N CYS A 77 -2.61 -8.99 -8.86
CA CYS A 77 -3.84 -8.55 -9.53
C CYS A 77 -4.86 -9.69 -9.62
N ALA A 78 -4.45 -10.88 -10.04
CA ALA A 78 -5.33 -12.04 -10.13
C ALA A 78 -5.92 -12.40 -8.76
N PHE A 79 -5.09 -12.40 -7.72
CA PHE A 79 -5.53 -12.63 -6.35
C PHE A 79 -6.49 -11.54 -5.88
N TRP A 80 -6.24 -10.27 -6.21
CA TRP A 80 -7.17 -9.18 -5.92
C TRP A 80 -8.56 -9.41 -6.55
N TYR A 81 -8.63 -9.77 -7.82
CA TYR A 81 -9.90 -10.08 -8.48
C TYR A 81 -10.58 -11.32 -7.88
N LEU A 82 -9.81 -12.35 -7.51
CA LEU A 82 -10.35 -13.52 -6.81
C LEU A 82 -11.01 -13.13 -5.49
N LEU A 83 -10.38 -12.28 -4.68
CA LEU A 83 -10.94 -11.80 -3.41
C LEU A 83 -12.22 -10.98 -3.59
N ILE A 84 -12.38 -10.30 -4.72
CA ILE A 84 -13.63 -9.61 -5.06
C ILE A 84 -14.70 -10.61 -5.46
N ILE A 85 -14.39 -11.54 -6.37
CA ILE A 85 -15.38 -12.44 -6.99
C ILE A 85 -15.89 -13.47 -5.98
N TYR A 86 -15.01 -13.99 -5.12
CA TYR A 86 -15.34 -15.12 -4.24
C TYR A 86 -16.55 -14.85 -3.31
N PRO A 87 -16.65 -13.72 -2.57
CA PRO A 87 -17.84 -13.40 -1.77
C PRO A 87 -19.15 -13.34 -2.57
N PHE A 88 -19.13 -12.86 -3.82
CA PHE A 88 -20.34 -12.84 -4.66
C PHE A 88 -20.79 -14.23 -5.05
N VAL A 89 -19.83 -15.10 -5.42
CA VAL A 89 -20.11 -16.49 -5.76
C VAL A 89 -20.66 -17.22 -4.54
N THR A 90 -20.06 -17.03 -3.36
CA THR A 90 -20.51 -17.73 -2.15
C THR A 90 -21.91 -17.32 -1.72
N ILE A 91 -22.25 -16.03 -1.80
CA ILE A 91 -23.64 -15.54 -1.58
C ILE A 91 -24.62 -16.31 -2.49
N GLY A 92 -24.30 -16.42 -3.79
CA GLY A 92 -25.12 -17.20 -4.72
C GLY A 92 -25.21 -18.68 -4.32
N THR A 93 -24.08 -19.32 -3.99
CA THR A 93 -24.07 -20.75 -3.63
C THR A 93 -24.83 -21.05 -2.33
N GLY A 94 -24.84 -20.12 -1.37
CA GLY A 94 -25.56 -20.29 -0.10
C GLY A 94 -27.05 -20.53 -0.30
N MET A 95 -27.63 -20.02 -1.39
CA MET A 95 -29.05 -20.15 -1.71
C MET A 95 -29.41 -21.46 -2.42
N TYR A 96 -28.43 -22.20 -2.96
CA TYR A 96 -28.68 -23.36 -3.84
C TYR A 96 -28.01 -24.66 -3.39
N TYR A 97 -26.97 -24.60 -2.57
CA TYR A 97 -26.21 -25.77 -2.12
C TYR A 97 -26.47 -26.07 -0.65
N GLY A 98 -26.41 -27.35 -0.27
CA GLY A 98 -26.72 -27.78 1.09
C GLY A 98 -25.63 -27.48 2.13
N ASN A 99 -26.01 -27.60 3.40
CA ASN A 99 -25.21 -27.26 4.60
C ASN A 99 -23.71 -27.55 4.55
N LYS A 100 -23.25 -28.70 4.03
CA LYS A 100 -21.81 -29.02 3.98
C LYS A 100 -21.00 -28.00 3.16
N VAL A 101 -21.55 -27.53 2.03
CA VAL A 101 -20.90 -26.54 1.16
C VAL A 101 -20.89 -25.18 1.86
N ASN A 102 -21.99 -24.81 2.52
CA ASN A 102 -22.14 -23.53 3.21
C ASN A 102 -21.18 -23.42 4.41
N ILE A 103 -20.94 -24.52 5.15
CA ILE A 103 -19.93 -24.59 6.22
C ILE A 103 -18.53 -24.31 5.65
N ILE A 104 -18.15 -24.98 4.56
CA ILE A 104 -16.81 -24.80 3.95
C ILE A 104 -16.64 -23.36 3.48
N ASN A 105 -17.65 -22.81 2.81
CA ASN A 105 -17.65 -21.41 2.37
C ASN A 105 -17.52 -20.44 3.55
N ALA A 106 -18.28 -20.64 4.63
CA ALA A 106 -18.20 -19.81 5.83
C ALA A 106 -16.79 -19.81 6.44
N VAL A 107 -16.13 -20.98 6.51
CA VAL A 107 -14.75 -21.09 7.00
C VAL A 107 -13.78 -20.32 6.11
N ILE A 108 -13.87 -20.47 4.78
CA ILE A 108 -12.99 -19.77 3.84
C ILE A 108 -13.20 -18.25 3.91
N LEU A 109 -14.46 -17.80 3.97
CA LEU A 109 -14.81 -16.39 4.10
C LEU A 109 -14.26 -15.79 5.41
N CYS A 110 -14.34 -16.52 6.52
CA CYS A 110 -13.73 -16.12 7.80
C CYS A 110 -12.20 -15.99 7.71
N LEU A 111 -11.52 -16.93 7.04
CA LEU A 111 -10.07 -16.85 6.80
C LEU A 111 -9.71 -15.62 5.95
N MET A 112 -10.49 -15.34 4.90
CA MET A 112 -10.32 -14.16 4.06
C MET A 112 -10.59 -12.86 4.85
N LEU A 113 -11.60 -12.84 5.73
CA LEU A 113 -11.89 -11.69 6.59
C LEU A 113 -10.72 -11.38 7.52
N MET A 114 -10.16 -12.41 8.17
CA MET A 114 -8.94 -12.29 8.98
C MET A 114 -7.78 -11.74 8.15
N TYR A 115 -7.60 -12.23 6.93
CA TYR A 115 -6.58 -11.74 6.02
C TYR A 115 -6.78 -10.26 5.65
N HIS A 116 -8.01 -9.78 5.43
CA HIS A 116 -8.30 -8.37 5.18
C HIS A 116 -7.99 -7.49 6.40
N LEU A 117 -8.35 -7.94 7.62
CA LEU A 117 -8.05 -7.21 8.86
C LEU A 117 -6.54 -7.10 9.11
N VAL A 118 -5.81 -8.21 8.93
CA VAL A 118 -4.34 -8.22 9.02
C VAL A 118 -3.73 -7.30 7.96
N SER A 119 -4.28 -7.28 6.74
CA SER A 119 -3.84 -6.40 5.67
C SER A 119 -4.00 -4.91 6.04
N ILE A 120 -5.16 -4.51 6.58
CA ILE A 120 -5.41 -3.14 7.04
C ILE A 120 -4.41 -2.76 8.14
N PHE A 121 -4.21 -3.63 9.13
CA PHE A 121 -3.26 -3.41 10.20
C PHE A 121 -1.83 -3.20 9.67
N ILE A 122 -1.39 -4.04 8.74
CA ILE A 122 -0.07 -3.95 8.11
C ILE A 122 0.08 -2.64 7.33
N ILE A 123 -0.92 -2.24 6.54
CA ILE A 123 -0.90 -0.98 5.78
C ILE A 123 -0.74 0.22 6.72
N ILE A 124 -1.55 0.29 7.78
CA ILE A 124 -1.51 1.38 8.76
C ILE A 124 -0.16 1.40 9.49
N LYS A 125 0.32 0.24 9.96
CA LYS A 125 1.58 0.12 10.71
C LYS A 125 2.78 0.55 9.88
N ASN A 126 2.89 0.08 8.64
CA ASN A 126 4.00 0.46 7.76
C ASN A 126 3.92 1.94 7.38
N THR A 127 2.73 2.45 7.10
CA THR A 127 2.53 3.87 6.79
C THR A 127 2.95 4.77 7.95
N SER A 128 2.58 4.43 9.18
CA SER A 128 2.98 5.18 10.37
C SER A 128 4.49 5.31 10.47
N LYS A 129 5.23 4.22 10.21
CA LYS A 129 6.70 4.21 10.17
C LYS A 129 7.26 5.04 9.01
N LEU A 130 6.71 4.88 7.80
CA LEU A 130 7.23 5.57 6.61
C LEU A 130 7.03 7.07 6.68
N LYS A 131 5.94 7.54 7.29
CA LYS A 131 5.72 8.97 7.57
C LYS A 131 6.83 9.60 8.41
N THR A 132 7.60 8.80 9.16
CA THR A 132 8.69 9.30 9.99
C THR A 132 10.06 9.13 9.37
N MET A 133 10.16 8.50 8.20
CA MET A 133 11.43 8.27 7.51
C MET A 133 11.79 9.44 6.60
N TRP A 134 13.05 9.82 6.66
CA TRP A 134 13.70 10.82 5.82
C TRP A 134 15.10 10.32 5.51
N CYS A 135 15.62 10.70 4.35
CA CYS A 135 16.95 10.34 3.89
C CYS A 135 17.70 11.59 3.46
N ILE A 136 19.01 11.62 3.66
CA ILE A 136 19.87 12.67 3.11
C ILE A 136 20.69 12.03 2.00
N SER A 137 20.47 12.47 0.76
CA SER A 137 21.14 11.93 -0.40
C SER A 137 21.47 13.02 -1.42
N LYS A 138 22.51 12.81 -2.21
CA LYS A 138 22.81 13.70 -3.33
C LYS A 138 21.79 13.46 -4.43
N LEU A 139 21.22 14.53 -4.97
CA LEU A 139 20.20 14.43 -6.01
C LEU A 139 20.79 13.81 -7.28
N ASN A 140 20.51 12.53 -7.52
CA ASN A 140 20.78 11.88 -8.81
C ASN A 140 19.45 11.55 -9.50
N LEU A 141 19.10 12.33 -10.53
CA LEU A 141 17.86 12.20 -11.30
C LEU A 141 17.64 10.80 -11.86
N GLU A 142 18.69 10.08 -12.25
CA GLU A 142 18.59 8.71 -12.79
C GLU A 142 18.09 7.72 -11.74
N LYS A 143 18.44 7.92 -10.46
CA LYS A 143 17.97 7.08 -9.35
C LYS A 143 16.48 7.29 -9.03
N TYR A 144 15.95 8.47 -9.32
CA TYR A 144 14.58 8.86 -8.96
C TYR A 144 13.55 8.60 -10.06
N VAL A 145 13.96 8.09 -11.23
CA VAL A 145 13.03 7.75 -12.32
C VAL A 145 12.02 6.70 -11.86
N GLY A 146 10.73 7.04 -11.95
CA GLY A 146 9.59 6.25 -11.46
C GLY A 146 9.27 6.40 -9.97
N LEU A 147 10.02 7.22 -9.22
CA LEU A 147 9.75 7.55 -7.82
C LEU A 147 9.42 9.04 -7.62
N GLU A 148 9.24 9.81 -8.68
CA GLU A 148 9.09 11.27 -8.66
C GLU A 148 7.81 11.71 -7.93
N ASN A 149 6.79 10.86 -7.94
CA ASN A 149 5.56 11.09 -7.19
C ASN A 149 5.64 10.51 -5.77
N ALA A 150 6.59 9.63 -5.47
CA ALA A 150 6.78 9.09 -4.13
C ALA A 150 7.65 10.01 -3.29
N ILE A 151 8.73 10.53 -3.87
CA ILE A 151 9.80 11.26 -3.21
C ILE A 151 9.65 12.76 -3.46
N ARG A 152 9.75 13.55 -2.38
CA ARG A 152 9.90 15.00 -2.44
C ARG A 152 11.32 15.36 -2.02
N GLU A 153 11.96 16.15 -2.86
CA GLU A 153 13.21 16.84 -2.57
C GLU A 153 12.95 18.01 -1.62
N VAL A 154 13.83 18.16 -0.62
CA VAL A 154 13.79 19.19 0.39
C VAL A 154 15.19 19.73 0.59
N SER A 155 15.35 21.03 0.37
CA SER A 155 16.56 21.80 0.63
C SER A 155 16.42 22.63 1.92
N LYS A 156 17.53 23.23 2.37
CA LYS A 156 17.55 24.17 3.51
C LYS A 156 16.54 25.32 3.34
N GLU A 157 16.32 25.75 2.09
CA GLU A 157 15.43 26.86 1.74
C GLU A 157 13.95 26.43 1.67
N THR A 158 13.69 25.15 1.34
CA THR A 158 12.33 24.65 1.07
C THR A 158 11.74 23.84 2.22
N ILE A 159 12.52 23.51 3.25
CA ILE A 159 12.08 22.73 4.42
C ILE A 159 10.93 23.37 5.20
N HIS A 160 10.84 24.71 5.16
CA HIS A 160 9.76 25.46 5.80
C HIS A 160 8.41 25.25 5.11
N ASN A 161 8.40 24.90 3.82
CA ASN A 161 7.21 24.68 2.98
C ASN A 161 6.67 23.23 3.03
N LEU A 162 7.04 22.48 4.08
CA LEU A 162 6.60 21.11 4.30
C LEU A 162 5.49 21.06 5.35
N ASP A 163 4.26 21.28 4.89
CA ASP A 163 3.05 21.24 5.74
C ASP A 163 2.81 19.86 6.38
N LEU A 164 3.42 18.81 5.82
CA LEU A 164 3.22 17.42 6.25
C LEU A 164 4.17 16.96 7.37
N ILE A 165 5.19 17.77 7.74
CA ILE A 165 6.13 17.42 8.79
C ILE A 165 5.77 18.17 10.09
N PRO A 166 5.56 17.46 11.22
CA PRO A 166 5.41 18.10 12.52
C PRO A 166 6.57 19.06 12.83
N PHE A 167 6.27 20.20 13.44
CA PHE A 167 7.26 21.25 13.71
C PHE A 167 8.51 20.73 14.46
N GLU A 168 8.31 19.87 15.45
CA GLU A 168 9.38 19.23 16.22
C GLU A 168 10.35 18.39 15.36
N LYS A 169 9.83 17.75 14.31
CA LYS A 169 10.65 16.96 13.37
C LYS A 169 11.36 17.85 12.36
N ARG A 170 10.74 18.96 11.95
CA ARG A 170 11.39 19.96 11.06
C ARG A 170 12.68 20.47 11.69
N LYS A 171 12.65 20.86 12.96
CA LYS A 171 13.84 21.36 13.68
C LYS A 171 15.00 20.35 13.63
N LYS A 172 14.75 19.08 13.95
CA LYS A 172 15.78 18.01 13.90
C LYS A 172 16.35 17.77 12.50
N ILE A 173 15.51 17.86 11.46
CA ILE A 173 15.96 17.69 10.07
C ILE A 173 16.80 18.88 9.63
N THR A 174 16.38 20.10 9.97
CA THR A 174 17.12 21.34 9.70
C THR A 174 18.49 21.32 10.38
N GLU A 175 18.59 20.92 11.65
CA GLU A 175 19.86 20.79 12.37
C GLU A 175 20.81 19.80 11.67
N LYS A 176 20.32 18.63 11.25
CA LYS A 176 21.13 17.65 10.50
C LYS A 176 21.57 18.15 9.13
N LEU A 177 20.72 18.90 8.43
CA LEU A 177 21.06 19.55 7.17
C LEU A 177 22.18 20.58 7.33
N TYR A 178 22.19 21.34 8.43
CA TYR A 178 23.24 22.32 8.71
C TYR A 178 24.57 21.66 9.06
N GLN A 179 24.56 20.51 9.73
CA GLN A 179 25.77 19.73 10.05
C GLN A 179 26.42 19.08 8.83
N LEU A 180 25.64 18.79 7.78
CA LEU A 180 26.13 18.18 6.55
C LEU A 180 26.40 19.27 5.50
N ALA A 181 27.56 19.91 5.60
CA ALA A 181 27.98 21.03 4.74
C ALA A 181 27.87 20.75 3.21
N ASP A 182 27.91 19.47 2.79
CA ASP A 182 27.92 19.01 1.39
C ASP A 182 26.71 18.15 0.98
N ALA A 183 25.72 17.96 1.87
CA ALA A 183 24.53 17.18 1.53
C ALA A 183 23.58 18.00 0.63
N SER A 184 23.42 17.57 -0.62
CA SER A 184 22.74 18.35 -1.65
C SER A 184 21.21 18.37 -1.50
N ALA A 185 20.59 17.36 -0.87
CA ALA A 185 19.14 17.29 -0.68
C ALA A 185 18.69 16.32 0.44
N VAL A 186 17.56 16.62 1.08
CA VAL A 186 16.80 15.65 1.90
C VAL A 186 15.65 15.11 1.07
N VAL A 187 15.45 13.81 1.14
CA VAL A 187 14.45 13.06 0.38
C VAL A 187 13.46 12.43 1.37
N MET A 188 12.17 12.65 1.14
CA MET A 188 11.08 12.11 1.96
C MET A 188 9.96 11.54 1.10
N LEU A 189 9.30 10.48 1.58
CA LEU A 189 8.03 10.03 1.01
C LEU A 189 6.88 10.93 1.48
N CYS A 190 6.43 11.87 0.65
CA CYS A 190 5.46 12.85 1.17
C CYS A 190 4.51 13.54 0.19
N THR A 191 4.41 13.13 -1.08
CA THR A 191 3.37 13.78 -1.90
C THR A 191 1.97 13.36 -1.43
N LYS A 192 1.01 14.30 -1.48
CA LYS A 192 -0.39 14.03 -1.13
C LYS A 192 -0.99 12.94 -2.04
N SER A 193 -0.62 12.93 -3.32
CA SER A 193 -1.04 11.94 -4.30
C SER A 193 -0.48 10.54 -3.98
N PHE A 194 0.75 10.44 -3.49
CA PHE A 194 1.35 9.19 -3.02
C PHE A 194 0.59 8.62 -1.82
N TRP A 195 0.39 9.42 -0.76
CA TRP A 195 -0.33 8.95 0.42
C TRP A 195 -1.78 8.58 0.11
N LYS A 196 -2.44 9.32 -0.79
CA LYS A 196 -3.78 8.93 -1.25
C LYS A 196 -3.76 7.58 -1.96
N SER A 197 -2.83 7.39 -2.91
CA SER A 197 -2.76 6.16 -3.74
C SER A 197 -2.27 4.93 -2.99
N CYS A 198 -1.41 5.10 -1.98
CA CYS A 198 -0.71 4.01 -1.31
C CYS A 198 -1.24 3.69 0.09
N LEU A 199 -2.02 4.59 0.71
CA LEU A 199 -2.65 4.39 2.02
C LEU A 199 -4.16 4.48 1.94
N ILE A 200 -4.70 5.65 1.57
CA ILE A 200 -6.14 5.91 1.70
C ILE A 200 -6.93 4.98 0.79
N ASP A 201 -6.59 4.97 -0.50
CA ASP A 201 -7.27 4.17 -1.51
C ASP A 201 -7.17 2.66 -1.17
N PRO A 202 -5.99 2.10 -0.82
CA PRO A 202 -5.87 0.70 -0.39
C PRO A 202 -6.67 0.35 0.86
N VAL A 203 -6.65 1.19 1.91
CA VAL A 203 -7.39 0.93 3.15
C VAL A 203 -8.89 0.90 2.86
N VAL A 204 -9.40 1.88 2.12
CA VAL A 204 -10.82 1.94 1.73
C VAL A 204 -11.21 0.68 0.95
N CYS A 205 -10.41 0.26 -0.03
CA CYS A 205 -10.67 -0.96 -0.78
C CYS A 205 -10.74 -2.21 0.09
N VAL A 206 -9.78 -2.40 1.02
CA VAL A 206 -9.75 -3.57 1.88
C VAL A 206 -10.88 -3.54 2.92
N VAL A 207 -11.28 -2.35 3.40
CA VAL A 207 -12.46 -2.19 4.28
C VAL A 207 -13.74 -2.59 3.54
N CYS A 208 -13.95 -2.10 2.32
CA CYS A 208 -15.10 -2.49 1.51
C CYS A 208 -15.17 -4.00 1.26
N LEU A 209 -14.02 -4.64 0.98
CA LEU A 209 -13.96 -6.10 0.86
C LEU A 209 -14.27 -6.81 2.17
N ALA A 210 -13.74 -6.34 3.29
CA ALA A 210 -14.03 -6.92 4.60
C ALA A 210 -15.54 -6.85 4.90
N SER A 211 -16.20 -5.75 4.58
CA SER A 211 -17.65 -5.61 4.71
C SER A 211 -18.42 -6.56 3.80
N LEU A 212 -18.04 -6.66 2.52
CA LEU A 212 -18.67 -7.61 1.58
C LEU A 212 -18.51 -9.06 2.06
N ASN A 213 -17.32 -9.40 2.53
CA ASN A 213 -17.00 -10.74 3.02
C ASN A 213 -17.80 -11.07 4.30
N LEU A 214 -17.95 -10.10 5.21
CA LEU A 214 -18.82 -10.24 6.38
C LEU A 214 -20.28 -10.50 6.00
N ILE A 215 -20.81 -9.79 4.99
CA ILE A 215 -22.16 -10.04 4.46
C ILE A 215 -22.27 -11.48 3.94
N ALA A 216 -21.29 -11.94 3.17
CA ALA A 216 -21.28 -13.30 2.65
C ALA A 216 -21.26 -14.36 3.77
N VAL A 217 -20.47 -14.15 4.84
CA VAL A 217 -20.49 -15.02 6.03
C VAL A 217 -21.88 -15.09 6.64
N LEU A 218 -22.53 -13.94 6.84
CA LEU A 218 -23.88 -13.89 7.42
C LEU A 218 -24.89 -14.65 6.56
N VAL A 219 -24.83 -14.51 5.24
CA VAL A 219 -25.69 -15.26 4.31
C VAL A 219 -25.46 -16.78 4.43
N GLN A 220 -24.21 -17.24 4.53
CA GLN A 220 -23.94 -18.67 4.75
C GLN A 220 -24.51 -19.16 6.08
N LEU A 221 -24.34 -18.38 7.16
CA LEU A 221 -24.83 -18.76 8.49
C LEU A 221 -26.37 -18.83 8.53
N GLU A 222 -27.04 -17.86 7.93
CA GLU A 222 -28.51 -17.80 7.92
C GLU A 222 -29.13 -18.93 7.10
N THR A 223 -28.55 -19.22 5.94
CA THR A 223 -29.00 -20.33 5.08
C THR A 223 -28.84 -21.68 5.78
N MET A 224 -27.73 -21.88 6.51
CA MET A 224 -27.54 -23.09 7.32
C MET A 224 -28.57 -23.23 8.44
N ASN A 225 -28.90 -22.14 9.12
CA ASN A 225 -29.90 -22.14 10.19
C ASN A 225 -31.30 -22.49 9.65
N THR A 226 -31.64 -21.95 8.48
CA THR A 226 -32.93 -22.20 7.80
C THR A 226 -33.07 -23.67 7.41
N ASP A 227 -32.02 -24.28 6.84
CA ASP A 227 -32.02 -25.71 6.47
C ASP A 227 -32.20 -26.62 7.69
N ILE A 228 -31.60 -26.28 8.83
CA ILE A 228 -31.76 -27.04 10.09
C ILE A 228 -33.22 -26.99 10.55
N LEU A 229 -33.83 -25.80 10.58
CA LEU A 229 -35.23 -25.61 10.96
C LEU A 229 -36.20 -26.43 10.09
N ILE A 230 -35.99 -26.43 8.76
CA ILE A 230 -36.82 -27.21 7.84
C ILE A 230 -36.66 -28.71 8.13
N SER A 231 -35.44 -29.20 8.32
CA SER A 231 -35.17 -30.63 8.59
C SER A 231 -35.74 -31.13 9.92
N THR A 232 -35.91 -30.25 10.92
CA THR A 232 -36.51 -30.61 12.22
C THR A 232 -38.04 -30.61 12.20
N HIS A 233 -38.66 -30.05 11.17
CA HIS A 233 -40.12 -29.94 11.03
C HIS A 233 -40.72 -30.84 9.94
N THR A 234 -39.89 -31.60 9.22
CA THR A 234 -40.28 -32.68 8.29
C THR A 234 -40.00 -34.05 8.88
#